data_AF-A0AA44ERC7-F1
#
_entry.id   AF-A0AA44ERC7-F1
#
_cell.length_a   1.000
_cell.length_b   1.000
_cell.length_c   1.000
_cell.angle_alpha   90.00
_cell.angle_beta   90.00
_cell.angle_gamma   90.00
#
_symmetry.space_group_name_H-M   'P 1'
#
loop_
_entity.id
_entity.type
_entity.pdbx_description
1 polymer ?
#
loop_
_entity_poly.entity_id
_entity_poly.type
_entity_poly.pdbx_seq_one_letter_code
_entity_poly.pdbx_strand_id
1 'polypeptide(L)'
;MPLVARTPLVAANDNDPRSPEFDRKLLAYEPALRRLARKITKNEDAADELFQSAMVVMLRRHRECRLETFWTWAVLCVRGTAQEFVRTNSTKSRSAEVCSLSAFEELPGSTDPHQEEGTDLSRVVSLLEGRNGAMLMRRAMGETLEAIGNDHGLTKERVRQIVIKERARVLGLLREAV
;
A
#
# COMPACT_ATOMS: atom_id res chain seq x y z
N MET A 1 48.67 17.47 50.22
CA MET A 1 47.34 17.33 49.59
C MET A 1 47.47 16.30 48.46
N PRO A 2 47.02 15.04 48.62
CA PRO A 2 47.15 14.05 47.56
C PRO A 2 46.06 14.26 46.51
N LEU A 3 46.48 14.30 45.24
CA LEU A 3 45.60 14.39 44.08
C LEU A 3 44.88 13.04 43.92
N VAL A 4 43.61 13.00 44.31
CA VAL A 4 42.72 11.86 44.07
C VAL A 4 42.59 11.69 42.55
N ALA A 5 43.10 10.59 42.02
CA ALA A 5 42.92 10.20 40.63
C ALA A 5 41.41 10.11 40.35
N ARG A 6 40.91 11.03 39.52
CA ARG A 6 39.53 10.99 39.01
C ARG A 6 39.38 9.70 38.21
N THR A 7 38.59 8.77 38.72
CA THR A 7 38.09 7.62 37.98
C THR A 7 37.51 8.12 36.64
N PRO A 8 37.88 7.54 35.49
CA PRO A 8 37.31 7.95 34.22
C PRO A 8 35.79 7.72 34.26
N LEU A 9 35.02 8.72 33.83
CA LEU A 9 33.57 8.65 33.70
C LEU A 9 33.25 7.59 32.64
N VAL A 10 32.94 6.37 33.09
CA VAL A 10 32.37 5.31 32.25
C VAL A 10 30.97 5.78 31.84
N ALA A 11 30.68 5.80 30.53
CA ALA A 11 29.36 6.16 30.04
C ALA A 11 28.32 5.20 30.65
N ALA A 12 27.15 5.71 31.03
CA ALA A 12 26.11 4.94 31.73
C ALA A 12 25.55 3.72 30.95
N ASN A 13 26.01 3.47 29.72
CA ASN A 13 25.65 2.32 28.89
C ASN A 13 26.68 1.15 28.94
N ASP A 14 27.79 1.31 29.67
CA ASP A 14 28.89 0.34 29.75
C ASP A 14 28.88 -0.45 31.07
N ASN A 15 27.70 -0.77 31.61
CA ASN A 15 27.61 -1.45 32.90
C ASN A 15 27.98 -2.93 32.87
N ASP A 16 28.29 -3.53 31.71
CA ASP A 16 28.61 -4.95 31.63
C ASP A 16 29.56 -5.28 30.46
N PRO A 17 30.81 -5.70 30.73
CA PRO A 17 31.81 -5.90 29.69
C PRO A 17 31.51 -7.15 28.85
N ARG A 18 31.26 -6.94 27.56
CA ARG A 18 31.17 -8.00 26.54
C ARG A 18 32.54 -8.63 26.33
N SER A 19 32.60 -9.95 26.26
CA SER A 19 33.88 -10.64 25.99
C SER A 19 34.37 -10.36 24.56
N PRO A 20 35.63 -9.93 24.37
CA PRO A 20 36.20 -9.72 23.04
C PRO A 20 36.29 -11.01 22.21
N GLU A 21 36.29 -12.18 22.85
CA GLU A 21 36.27 -13.47 22.14
C GLU A 21 34.93 -13.73 21.43
N PHE A 22 33.83 -13.23 22.01
CA PHE A 22 32.51 -13.31 21.40
C PHE A 22 32.48 -12.52 20.10
N ASP A 23 32.94 -11.25 20.13
CA ASP A 23 32.96 -10.40 18.94
C ASP A 23 33.87 -10.99 17.85
N ARG A 24 35.02 -11.55 18.23
CA ARG A 24 35.94 -12.20 17.28
C ARG A 24 35.30 -13.44 16.62
N LYS A 25 34.57 -14.26 17.37
CA LYS A 25 33.81 -15.39 16.81
C LYS A 25 32.65 -14.93 15.94
N LEU A 26 31.91 -13.91 16.36
CA LEU A 26 30.78 -13.36 15.62
C LEU A 26 31.22 -12.87 14.24
N LEU A 27 32.31 -12.12 14.16
CA LEU A 27 32.91 -11.68 12.91
C LEU A 27 33.39 -12.86 12.04
N ALA A 28 33.99 -13.88 12.65
CA ALA A 28 34.43 -15.08 11.91
C ALA A 28 33.26 -15.86 11.29
N TYR A 29 32.11 -15.91 11.97
CA TYR A 29 30.91 -16.61 11.49
C TYR A 29 29.98 -15.73 10.65
N GLU A 30 30.22 -14.41 10.56
CA GLU A 30 29.38 -13.47 9.81
C GLU A 30 29.03 -13.94 8.39
N PRO A 31 30.00 -14.38 7.56
CA PRO A 31 29.69 -14.80 6.18
C PRO A 31 28.86 -16.09 6.12
N ALA A 32 29.00 -16.97 7.12
CA ALA A 32 28.20 -18.20 7.22
C ALA A 32 26.77 -17.90 7.66
N LEU A 33 26.58 -16.96 8.60
CA LEU A 33 25.27 -16.51 9.06
C LEU A 33 24.50 -15.77 7.97
N ARG A 34 25.15 -14.92 7.18
CA ARG A 34 24.53 -14.26 6.01
C ARG A 34 24.06 -15.28 4.97
N ARG A 35 24.89 -16.31 4.68
CA ARG A 35 24.49 -17.43 3.81
C ARG A 35 23.31 -18.22 4.37
N LEU A 36 23.24 -18.41 5.69
CA LEU A 36 22.12 -19.06 6.36
C LEU A 36 20.84 -18.23 6.19
N ALA A 37 20.89 -16.92 6.43
CA ALA A 37 19.75 -16.02 6.25
C ALA A 37 19.22 -16.06 4.81
N ARG A 38 20.10 -16.00 3.81
CA ARG A 38 19.75 -16.14 2.38
C ARG A 38 19.04 -17.45 2.06
N LYS A 39 19.49 -18.57 2.65
CA LYS A 39 18.83 -19.87 2.47
C LYS A 39 17.40 -19.89 3.04
N ILE A 40 17.14 -19.11 4.08
CA ILE A 40 15.82 -19.07 4.73
C ILE A 40 14.86 -18.16 3.97
N THR A 41 15.26 -16.93 3.63
CA THR A 41 14.36 -15.93 3.02
C THR A 41 14.19 -16.11 1.51
N LYS A 42 15.18 -16.71 0.81
CA LYS A 42 15.22 -16.83 -0.65
C LYS A 42 15.16 -15.51 -1.43
N ASN A 43 15.27 -14.37 -0.72
CA ASN A 43 15.31 -13.01 -1.26
C ASN A 43 16.50 -12.29 -0.59
N GLU A 44 17.28 -11.54 -1.37
CA GLU A 44 18.51 -10.87 -0.93
C GLU A 44 18.21 -9.73 0.06
N ASP A 45 17.26 -8.85 -0.24
CA ASP A 45 16.91 -7.72 0.65
C ASP A 45 16.39 -8.21 2.01
N ALA A 46 15.48 -9.18 1.98
CA ALA A 46 14.95 -9.79 3.19
C ALA A 46 16.01 -10.59 3.96
N ALA A 47 17.03 -11.14 3.28
CA ALA A 47 18.12 -11.86 3.92
C ALA A 47 18.99 -10.92 4.76
N ASP A 48 19.28 -9.73 4.24
CA ASP A 48 20.08 -8.74 4.94
C ASP A 48 19.31 -8.16 6.13
N GLU A 49 18.01 -7.84 5.99
CA GLU A 49 17.17 -7.44 7.13
C GLU A 49 17.10 -8.51 8.24
N LEU A 50 16.89 -9.77 7.85
CA LEU A 50 16.85 -10.89 8.79
C LEU A 50 18.19 -11.03 9.52
N PHE A 51 19.29 -10.97 8.78
CA PHE A 51 20.63 -11.08 9.34
C PHE A 51 20.92 -9.95 10.34
N GLN A 52 20.60 -8.70 9.99
CA GLN A 52 20.76 -7.55 10.89
C GLN A 52 19.92 -7.70 12.17
N SER A 53 18.67 -8.13 12.03
CA SER A 53 17.78 -8.39 13.17
C SER A 53 18.32 -9.49 14.07
N ALA A 54 18.83 -10.58 13.48
CA ALA A 54 19.47 -11.67 14.20
C ALA A 54 20.74 -11.21 14.92
N MET A 55 21.55 -10.36 14.29
CA MET A 55 22.75 -9.78 14.87
C MET A 55 22.43 -8.98 16.14
N VAL A 56 21.39 -8.14 16.10
CA VAL A 56 20.93 -7.39 17.28
C VAL A 56 20.51 -8.33 18.41
N VAL A 57 19.81 -9.42 18.09
CA VAL A 57 19.41 -10.42 19.11
C VAL A 57 20.64 -11.12 19.70
N MET A 58 21.61 -11.50 18.88
CA MET A 58 22.85 -12.11 19.36
C MET A 58 23.62 -11.16 20.28
N LEU A 59 23.75 -9.88 19.91
CA LEU A 59 24.42 -8.87 20.73
C LEU A 59 23.70 -8.64 22.07
N ARG A 60 22.35 -8.61 22.06
CA ARG A 60 21.55 -8.48 23.29
C ARG A 60 21.68 -9.71 24.20
N ARG A 61 21.76 -10.90 23.63
CA ARG A 61 21.80 -12.18 24.37
C ARG A 61 23.21 -12.75 24.53
N HIS A 62 24.26 -11.95 24.31
CA HIS A 62 25.65 -12.43 24.34
C HIS A 62 26.01 -13.16 25.65
N ARG A 63 25.37 -12.81 26.79
CA ARG A 63 25.57 -13.46 28.10
C ARG A 63 25.10 -14.91 28.15
N GLU A 64 24.08 -15.26 27.37
CA GLU A 64 23.52 -16.61 27.32
C GLU A 64 24.35 -17.51 26.37
N CYS A 65 25.27 -16.92 25.60
CA CYS A 65 26.07 -17.64 24.64
C CYS A 65 27.18 -18.42 25.33
N ARG A 66 27.19 -19.75 25.11
CA ARG A 66 28.37 -20.57 25.39
C ARG A 66 29.28 -20.56 24.17
N LEU A 67 30.51 -20.08 24.34
CA LEU A 67 31.46 -19.94 23.22
C LEU A 67 31.81 -21.27 22.55
N GLU A 68 31.78 -22.38 23.27
CA GLU A 68 32.04 -23.73 22.74
C GLU A 68 31.02 -24.15 21.67
N THR A 69 29.75 -23.76 21.85
CA THR A 69 28.63 -24.11 20.95
C THR A 69 28.08 -22.88 20.24
N PHE A 70 28.95 -21.90 19.99
CA PHE A 70 28.59 -20.61 19.39
C PHE A 70 27.78 -20.75 18.11
N TRP A 71 28.21 -21.60 17.18
CA TRP A 71 27.52 -21.79 15.90
C TRP A 71 26.08 -22.29 16.09
N THR A 72 25.89 -23.31 16.92
CA THR A 72 24.56 -23.87 17.21
C THR A 72 23.65 -22.81 17.84
N TRP A 73 24.18 -22.07 18.82
CA TRP A 73 23.46 -20.96 19.45
C TRP A 73 23.09 -19.85 18.44
N ALA A 74 24.04 -19.44 17.60
CA ALA A 74 23.81 -18.42 16.59
C ALA A 74 22.76 -18.87 15.55
N VAL A 75 22.80 -20.13 15.12
CA VAL A 75 21.78 -20.70 14.24
C VAL A 75 20.39 -20.65 14.90
N LEU A 76 20.28 -20.95 16.21
CA LEU A 76 19.02 -20.84 16.93
C LEU A 76 18.52 -19.38 16.99
N CYS A 77 19.41 -18.41 17.20
CA CYS A 77 19.05 -16.99 17.14
C CYS A 77 18.52 -16.58 15.75
N VAL A 78 19.19 -17.00 14.66
CA VAL A 78 18.72 -16.71 13.30
C VAL A 78 17.38 -17.40 13.00
N ARG A 79 17.19 -18.65 13.45
CA ARG A 79 15.92 -19.36 13.21
C ARG A 79 14.76 -18.76 14.01
N GLY A 80 14.99 -18.37 15.26
CA GLY A 80 13.99 -17.71 16.09
C GLY A 80 13.59 -16.35 15.50
N THR A 81 14.56 -15.57 15.05
CA THR A 81 14.28 -14.29 14.35
C THR A 81 13.60 -14.51 13.01
N ALA A 82 13.93 -15.56 12.27
CA ALA A 82 13.25 -15.88 11.01
C ALA A 82 11.78 -16.27 11.22
N GLN A 83 11.45 -17.00 12.28
CA GLN A 83 10.06 -17.32 12.61
C GLN A 83 9.26 -16.04 12.88
N GLU A 84 9.83 -15.11 13.64
CA GLU A 84 9.21 -13.82 13.92
C GLU A 84 9.13 -12.94 12.68
N PHE A 85 10.17 -12.97 11.83
CA PHE A 85 10.19 -12.28 10.55
C PHE A 85 9.08 -12.82 9.63
N VAL A 86 8.90 -14.14 9.50
CA VAL A 86 7.81 -14.72 8.71
C VAL A 86 6.44 -14.34 9.29
N ARG A 87 6.28 -14.33 10.61
CA ARG A 87 5.02 -13.94 11.28
C ARG A 87 4.68 -12.48 11.03
N THR A 88 5.65 -11.59 11.22
CA THR A 88 5.49 -10.15 11.00
C THR A 88 5.34 -9.82 9.53
N ASN A 89 6.09 -10.46 8.64
CA ASN A 89 5.96 -10.27 7.20
C ASN A 89 4.64 -10.86 6.68
N SER A 90 4.14 -11.98 7.19
CA SER A 90 2.79 -12.48 6.86
C SER A 90 1.71 -11.50 7.31
N THR A 91 1.86 -10.91 8.49
CA THR A 91 0.93 -9.88 8.99
C THR A 91 1.02 -8.61 8.13
N LYS A 92 2.25 -8.18 7.80
CA LYS A 92 2.53 -7.06 6.91
C LYS A 92 2.10 -7.33 5.48
N SER A 93 2.16 -8.55 4.95
CA SER A 93 1.65 -8.88 3.61
C SER A 93 0.11 -8.88 3.57
N ARG A 94 -0.54 -9.10 4.72
CA ARG A 94 -2.00 -8.94 4.86
C ARG A 94 -2.40 -7.47 5.01
N SER A 95 -1.50 -6.61 5.50
CA SER A 95 -1.73 -5.17 5.67
C SER A 95 -0.99 -4.30 4.66
N ALA A 96 -0.16 -4.87 3.80
CA ALA A 96 0.49 -4.20 2.71
C ALA A 96 -0.62 -3.99 1.72
N GLU A 97 -1.05 -2.74 1.60
CA GLU A 97 -1.66 -2.25 0.38
C GLU A 97 -0.80 -2.79 -0.75
N VAL A 98 -1.38 -3.76 -1.45
CA VAL A 98 -0.84 -4.27 -2.69
C VAL A 98 -0.52 -3.01 -3.49
N CYS A 99 0.72 -2.85 -3.97
CA CYS A 99 1.01 -1.99 -5.12
C CYS A 99 0.27 -2.60 -6.33
N SER A 100 -1.04 -2.59 -6.23
CA SER A 100 -2.02 -2.79 -7.25
C SER A 100 -1.98 -1.52 -8.06
N LEU A 101 -2.23 -1.60 -9.35
CA LEU A 101 -2.45 -0.42 -10.17
C LEU A 101 -3.55 0.49 -9.56
N SER A 102 -4.46 -0.08 -8.75
CA SER A 102 -5.47 0.66 -7.98
C SER A 102 -4.91 1.48 -6.79
N ALA A 103 -3.75 1.13 -6.22
CA ALA A 103 -3.13 1.94 -5.16
C ALA A 103 -2.56 3.26 -5.73
N PHE A 104 -2.33 3.32 -7.05
CA PHE A 104 -1.98 4.55 -7.74
C PHE A 104 -3.19 5.49 -7.93
N GLU A 105 -4.41 4.96 -7.91
CA GLU A 105 -5.66 5.75 -7.94
C GLU A 105 -5.94 6.46 -6.61
N GLU A 106 -5.35 5.99 -5.50
CA GLU A 106 -5.55 6.56 -4.16
C GLU A 106 -4.49 7.62 -3.76
N LEU A 107 -3.51 7.91 -4.63
CA LEU A 107 -2.52 8.98 -4.38
C LEU A 107 -3.18 10.38 -4.49
N PRO A 108 -2.87 11.32 -3.58
CA PRO A 108 -3.37 12.68 -3.67
C PRO A 108 -2.79 13.38 -4.90
N GLY A 109 -3.62 13.53 -5.94
CA GLY A 109 -3.23 14.04 -7.27
C GLY A 109 -3.54 13.07 -8.41
N SER A 110 -3.93 11.83 -8.11
CA SER A 110 -4.55 10.94 -9.07
C SER A 110 -6.00 11.39 -9.26
N THR A 111 -6.33 11.91 -10.43
CA THR A 111 -7.73 12.21 -10.77
C THR A 111 -8.46 10.90 -10.93
N ASP A 112 -9.38 10.61 -10.00
CA ASP A 112 -10.33 9.51 -10.05
C ASP A 112 -10.92 9.40 -11.48
N PRO A 113 -11.01 8.20 -12.10
CA PRO A 113 -11.70 8.01 -13.38
C PRO A 113 -13.12 8.61 -13.40
N HIS A 114 -13.77 8.74 -12.23
CA HIS A 114 -15.04 9.43 -12.10
C HIS A 114 -14.99 10.94 -12.34
N GLN A 115 -13.83 11.60 -12.30
CA GLN A 115 -13.70 13.02 -12.61
C GLN A 115 -13.74 13.29 -14.13
N GLU A 116 -13.24 12.37 -14.96
CA GLU A 116 -13.46 12.44 -16.41
C GLU A 116 -14.95 12.22 -16.75
N GLU A 117 -15.60 11.27 -16.09
CA GLU A 117 -17.05 11.02 -16.25
C GLU A 117 -17.91 12.19 -15.71
N GLY A 118 -17.47 12.87 -14.65
CA GLY A 118 -18.13 14.05 -14.10
C GLY A 118 -18.10 15.25 -15.04
N THR A 119 -16.98 15.45 -15.75
CA THR A 119 -16.89 16.45 -16.83
C THR A 119 -17.80 16.09 -18.01
N ASP A 120 -17.95 14.80 -18.32
CA ASP A 120 -18.85 14.32 -19.37
C ASP A 120 -20.32 14.52 -19.01
N LEU A 121 -20.74 14.28 -17.76
CA LEU A 121 -22.13 14.48 -17.35
C LEU A 121 -22.54 15.96 -17.41
N SER A 122 -21.67 16.86 -16.92
CA SER A 122 -21.92 18.31 -17.02
C SER A 122 -22.08 18.75 -18.48
N ARG A 123 -21.23 18.20 -19.36
CA ARG A 123 -21.30 18.43 -20.81
C ARG A 123 -22.59 17.88 -21.41
N VAL A 124 -23.01 16.66 -21.07
CA VAL A 124 -24.28 16.07 -21.52
C VAL A 124 -25.47 16.91 -21.08
N VAL A 125 -25.51 17.37 -19.83
CA VAL A 125 -26.59 18.23 -19.32
C VAL A 125 -26.61 19.57 -20.06
N SER A 126 -25.45 20.16 -20.37
CA SER A 126 -25.37 21.38 -21.18
C SER A 126 -25.87 21.19 -22.62
N LEU A 127 -25.79 19.97 -23.16
CA LEU A 127 -26.31 19.67 -24.50
C LEU A 127 -27.84 19.48 -24.52
N LEU A 128 -28.47 19.20 -23.37
CA LEU A 128 -29.91 18.92 -23.23
C LEU A 128 -30.76 20.20 -23.09
N GLU A 129 -30.55 21.18 -23.97
CA GLU A 129 -31.29 22.44 -23.93
C GLU A 129 -32.69 22.36 -24.56
N GLY A 130 -33.57 23.24 -24.10
CA GLY A 130 -34.90 23.44 -24.66
C GLY A 130 -35.90 22.32 -24.38
N ARG A 131 -37.04 22.40 -25.06
CA ARG A 131 -38.21 21.53 -24.81
C ARG A 131 -37.91 20.04 -24.98
N ASN A 132 -37.12 19.67 -26.00
CA ASN A 132 -36.82 18.27 -26.29
C ASN A 132 -35.81 17.68 -25.30
N GLY A 133 -34.78 18.46 -24.94
CA GLY A 133 -33.81 18.08 -23.91
C GLY A 133 -34.47 17.86 -22.55
N ALA A 134 -35.39 18.74 -22.16
CA ALA A 134 -36.19 18.58 -20.95
C ALA A 134 -37.02 17.28 -20.94
N MET A 135 -37.63 16.90 -22.07
CA MET A 135 -38.38 15.63 -22.18
C MET A 135 -37.47 14.40 -22.05
N LEU A 136 -36.27 14.45 -22.63
CA LEU A 136 -35.28 13.38 -22.49
C LEU A 136 -34.76 13.28 -21.05
N MET A 137 -34.52 14.41 -20.39
CA MET A 137 -34.11 14.46 -18.98
C MET A 137 -35.17 13.88 -18.05
N ARG A 138 -36.44 14.30 -18.18
CA ARG A 138 -37.56 13.74 -17.40
C ARG A 138 -37.71 12.25 -17.60
N ARG A 139 -37.53 11.76 -18.83
CA ARG A 139 -37.53 10.33 -19.12
C ARG A 139 -36.36 9.60 -18.45
N ALA A 140 -35.16 10.18 -18.42
CA ALA A 140 -34.00 9.62 -17.74
C ALA A 140 -34.17 9.59 -16.21
N MET A 141 -34.90 10.57 -15.65
CA MET A 141 -35.30 10.61 -14.24
C MET A 141 -36.39 9.59 -13.87
N GLY A 142 -36.87 8.80 -14.84
CA GLY A 142 -37.82 7.70 -14.60
C GLY A 142 -39.28 8.04 -14.88
N GLU A 143 -39.59 9.24 -15.38
CA GLU A 143 -40.98 9.58 -15.70
C GLU A 143 -41.53 8.77 -16.89
N THR A 144 -42.85 8.54 -16.87
CA THR A 144 -43.55 7.85 -17.95
C THR A 144 -43.78 8.80 -19.12
N LEU A 145 -43.78 8.24 -20.33
CA LEU A 145 -44.03 9.03 -21.56
C LEU A 145 -45.43 9.65 -21.58
N GLU A 146 -46.39 9.05 -20.87
CA GLU A 146 -47.76 9.55 -20.73
C GLU A 146 -47.82 10.78 -19.81
N ALA A 147 -47.12 10.75 -18.67
CA ALA A 147 -47.02 11.90 -17.78
C ALA A 147 -46.35 13.10 -18.46
N ILE A 148 -45.23 12.88 -19.14
CA ILE A 148 -44.54 13.92 -19.92
C ILE A 148 -45.44 14.44 -21.04
N GLY A 149 -46.19 13.56 -21.71
CA GLY A 149 -47.12 13.94 -22.78
C GLY A 149 -48.24 14.85 -22.28
N ASN A 150 -48.84 14.51 -21.14
CA ASN A 150 -49.94 15.28 -20.55
C ASN A 150 -49.54 16.72 -20.22
N ASP A 151 -48.34 16.92 -19.65
CA ASP A 151 -47.84 18.26 -19.31
C ASP A 151 -47.52 19.12 -20.53
N HIS A 152 -47.20 18.48 -21.66
CA HIS A 152 -46.79 19.16 -22.88
C HIS A 152 -47.85 19.16 -23.99
N GLY A 153 -49.05 18.63 -23.71
CA GLY A 153 -50.14 18.49 -24.68
C GLY A 153 -49.79 17.58 -25.87
N LEU A 154 -48.99 16.54 -25.64
CA LEU A 154 -48.50 15.62 -26.67
C LEU A 154 -48.97 14.19 -26.42
N THR A 155 -49.17 13.44 -27.50
CA THR A 155 -49.42 12.01 -27.42
C THR A 155 -48.16 11.26 -26.97
N LYS A 156 -48.35 10.13 -26.29
CA LYS A 156 -47.27 9.21 -25.86
C LYS A 156 -46.28 8.89 -26.98
N GLU A 157 -46.80 8.60 -28.17
CA GLU A 157 -45.96 8.27 -29.34
C GLU A 157 -45.15 9.49 -29.81
N ARG A 158 -45.73 10.69 -29.76
CA ARG A 158 -45.00 11.90 -30.10
C ARG A 158 -43.85 12.18 -29.13
N VAL A 159 -44.06 11.96 -27.83
CA VAL A 159 -42.99 12.05 -26.82
C VAL A 159 -41.90 11.00 -27.07
N ARG A 160 -42.27 9.75 -27.38
CA ARG A 160 -41.33 8.68 -27.73
C ARG A 160 -40.41 9.09 -28.89
N GLN A 161 -40.99 9.61 -29.98
CA GLN A 161 -40.24 10.07 -31.15
C GLN A 161 -39.28 11.21 -30.82
N ILE A 162 -39.73 12.19 -30.03
CA ILE A 162 -38.90 13.32 -29.59
C ILE A 162 -37.72 12.83 -28.77
N VAL A 163 -37.95 11.97 -27.77
CA VAL A 163 -36.89 11.40 -26.91
C VAL A 163 -35.87 10.60 -27.73
N ILE A 164 -36.31 9.78 -28.69
CA ILE A 164 -35.41 8.99 -29.56
C ILE A 164 -34.56 9.92 -30.42
N LYS A 165 -35.19 10.93 -31.06
CA LYS A 165 -34.50 11.88 -31.92
C LYS A 165 -33.48 12.71 -31.13
N GLU A 166 -33.87 13.17 -29.95
CA GLU A 166 -33.02 13.97 -29.08
C GLU A 166 -31.83 13.17 -28.56
N ARG A 167 -32.04 11.92 -28.18
CA ARG A 167 -30.96 11.01 -27.77
C ARG A 167 -29.96 10.79 -28.89
N ALA A 168 -30.44 10.59 -30.12
CA ALA A 168 -29.57 10.45 -31.29
C ALA A 168 -28.76 11.72 -31.57
N ARG A 169 -29.36 12.91 -31.42
CA ARG A 169 -28.67 14.21 -31.55
C ARG A 169 -27.54 14.35 -30.53
N VAL A 170 -27.83 14.11 -29.26
CA VAL A 170 -26.84 14.24 -28.17
C VAL A 170 -25.69 13.24 -28.37
N LEU A 171 -25.99 11.99 -28.73
CA LEU A 171 -24.94 11.00 -29.03
C LEU A 171 -24.09 11.36 -30.25
N GLY A 172 -24.68 12.00 -31.27
CA GLY A 172 -23.94 12.52 -32.42
C GLY A 172 -22.95 13.62 -32.02
N LEU A 173 -23.42 14.61 -31.24
CA LEU A 173 -22.60 15.71 -30.77
C LEU A 173 -21.47 15.27 -29.84
N LEU A 174 -21.69 14.24 -29.02
CA LEU A 174 -20.64 13.67 -28.18
C LEU A 174 -19.56 12.94 -28.99
N ARG A 175 -19.92 12.33 -30.12
CA ARG A 175 -18.97 11.64 -31.01
C ARG A 175 -18.09 12.59 -31.82
N GLU A 176 -18.58 13.78 -32.14
CA GLU A 176 -17.83 14.82 -32.86
C GLU A 176 -16.92 15.65 -31.93
N ALA A 177 -17.15 15.53 -30.62
CA ALA A 177 -16.51 16.30 -29.56
C ALA A 177 -15.29 15.61 -28.90
N VAL A 178 -14.96 14.40 -29.35
CA VAL A 178 -13.82 13.55 -28.96
C VAL A 178 -12.85 13.48 -30.14
#